data_AF-A0A9D7A7Q1-F1
#
_entry.id   AF-A0A9D7A7Q1-F1
#
_cell.length_a   1.000
_cell.length_b   1.000
_cell.length_c   1.000
_cell.angle_alpha   90.00
_cell.angle_beta   90.00
_cell.angle_gamma   90.00
#
_symmetry.space_group_name_H-M   'P 1'
#
loop_
_entity.id
_entity.type
_entity.pdbx_description
1 polymer ?
#
loop_
_entity_poly.entity_id
_entity_poly.type
_entity_poly.pdbx_seq_one_letter_code
_entity_poly.pdbx_strand_id
1 'polypeptide(L)'
;MTRAIVLVGHGGVPKDCPHDLVRKLKQLEAQRRAAGKPMSPEEHEIDQKIRRWPRTPQTDPYKEGLESLADQLRPLLNGDRLAIAYNEFCAPTLEEAVEELIKEGTQDITVVSSMFTAGGSHAEIEIPETVEKLKQAHPTVIIRYAWPFDKSLVADMLAKHLEQFQRQFC
;
A
#
# COMPACT_ATOMS: atom_id res chain seq x y z
N MET A 1 24.78 0.90 -5.18
CA MET A 1 23.49 0.25 -5.48
C MET A 1 22.39 1.17 -4.97
N THR A 2 21.48 1.59 -5.85
CA THR A 2 20.36 2.46 -5.48
C THR A 2 19.31 1.63 -4.74
N ARG A 3 19.01 2.04 -3.49
CA ARG A 3 18.02 1.39 -2.64
C ARG A 3 16.74 2.20 -2.58
N ALA A 4 15.61 1.52 -2.55
CA ALA A 4 14.31 2.14 -2.32
C ALA A 4 13.46 1.35 -1.32
N ILE A 5 12.63 2.08 -0.60
CA ILE A 5 11.57 1.57 0.24
C ILE A 5 10.24 1.86 -0.44
N VAL A 6 9.34 0.88 -0.47
CA VAL A 6 7.94 1.09 -0.86
C VAL A 6 7.07 0.93 0.39
N LEU A 7 6.50 2.03 0.87
CA LEU A 7 5.51 2.02 1.94
C LEU A 7 4.13 1.70 1.35
N VAL A 8 3.56 0.58 1.73
CA VAL A 8 2.25 0.11 1.28
C VAL A 8 1.22 0.36 2.36
N GLY A 9 0.08 0.96 2.00
CA GLY A 9 -1.06 1.10 2.90
C GLY A 9 -2.38 0.78 2.23
N HIS A 10 -3.45 0.82 3.03
CA HIS A 10 -4.80 0.80 2.50
C HIS A 10 -5.06 2.06 1.68
N GLY A 11 -5.80 1.93 0.58
CA GLY A 11 -6.41 3.08 -0.06
C GLY A 11 -7.86 3.23 0.36
N GLY A 12 -8.37 4.45 0.25
CA GLY A 12 -9.78 4.76 0.47
C GLY A 12 -10.51 4.98 -0.85
N VAL A 13 -11.81 4.70 -0.86
CA VAL A 13 -12.70 5.26 -1.88
C VAL A 13 -12.90 6.74 -1.56
N PRO A 14 -12.62 7.68 -2.49
CA PRO A 14 -12.87 9.09 -2.27
C PRO A 14 -14.34 9.34 -1.95
N LYS A 15 -14.63 10.25 -1.02
CA LYS A 15 -15.99 10.56 -0.58
C LYS A 15 -16.90 11.04 -1.69
N ASP A 16 -16.33 11.67 -2.72
CA ASP A 16 -17.00 12.21 -3.90
C ASP A 16 -16.97 11.26 -5.11
N CYS A 17 -16.41 10.06 -4.96
CA CYS A 17 -16.45 9.03 -5.99
C CYS A 17 -17.90 8.52 -6.17
N PRO A 18 -18.42 8.42 -7.42
CA PRO A 18 -19.79 7.98 -7.67
C PRO A 18 -20.11 6.62 -7.05
N HIS A 19 -21.15 6.55 -6.23
CA HIS A 19 -21.55 5.32 -5.54
C HIS A 19 -21.87 4.16 -6.50
N ASP A 20 -22.46 4.45 -7.66
CA ASP A 20 -22.77 3.42 -8.66
C ASP A 20 -21.52 2.77 -9.24
N LEU A 21 -20.42 3.53 -9.39
CA LEU A 21 -19.13 3.02 -9.85
C LEU A 21 -18.56 2.02 -8.83
N VAL A 22 -18.57 2.40 -7.55
CA VAL A 22 -18.08 1.56 -6.45
C VAL A 22 -18.93 0.31 -6.29
N ARG A 23 -20.27 0.46 -6.36
CA ARG A 23 -21.21 -0.66 -6.29
C ARG A 23 -20.97 -1.65 -7.43
N LYS A 24 -20.79 -1.15 -8.65
CA LYS A 24 -20.50 -1.98 -9.82
C LYS A 24 -19.17 -2.71 -9.68
N LEU A 25 -18.12 -2.06 -9.17
CA LEU A 25 -16.85 -2.72 -8.87
C LEU A 25 -17.06 -3.88 -7.88
N LYS A 26 -17.74 -3.63 -6.75
CA LYS A 26 -17.97 -4.67 -5.74
C LYS A 26 -18.82 -5.82 -6.24
N GLN A 27 -19.79 -5.56 -7.11
CA GLN A 27 -20.55 -6.61 -7.78
C GLN A 27 -19.65 -7.49 -8.66
N LEU A 28 -18.77 -6.89 -9.47
CA LEU A 28 -17.85 -7.62 -10.33
C LEU A 28 -16.83 -8.43 -9.51
N GLU A 29 -16.26 -7.85 -8.45
CA GLU A 29 -15.36 -8.56 -7.53
C GLU A 29 -16.03 -9.80 -6.91
N ALA A 30 -17.28 -9.67 -6.47
CA ALA A 30 -18.04 -10.77 -5.88
C ALA A 30 -18.30 -11.89 -6.90
N GLN A 31 -18.71 -11.53 -8.12
CA GLN A 31 -18.92 -12.48 -9.22
C GLN A 31 -17.62 -13.22 -9.58
N ARG A 32 -16.51 -12.48 -9.64
CA ARG A 32 -15.19 -13.04 -9.90
C ARG A 32 -14.76 -14.03 -8.84
N ARG A 33 -14.84 -13.64 -7.56
CA ARG A 33 -14.49 -14.49 -6.42
C ARG A 33 -15.34 -15.76 -6.41
N ALA A 34 -16.65 -15.64 -6.63
CA ALA A 34 -17.56 -16.79 -6.71
C ALA A 34 -17.24 -17.74 -7.87
N ALA A 35 -16.78 -17.21 -9.01
CA ALA A 35 -16.47 -18.00 -10.20
C ALA A 35 -15.02 -18.50 -10.28
N GLY A 36 -14.12 -18.04 -9.39
CA GLY A 36 -12.68 -18.36 -9.45
C GLY A 36 -11.99 -17.89 -10.74
N LYS A 37 -12.51 -16.82 -11.36
CA LYS A 37 -12.00 -16.29 -12.63
C LYS A 37 -10.99 -15.16 -12.43
N PRO A 38 -10.17 -14.82 -13.44
CA PRO A 38 -9.38 -13.59 -13.42
C PRO A 38 -10.28 -12.34 -13.52
N MET A 39 -9.70 -11.17 -13.20
CA MET A 39 -10.33 -9.86 -13.33
C MET A 39 -10.77 -9.63 -14.78
N SER A 40 -12.02 -9.20 -14.99
CA SER A 40 -12.53 -8.89 -16.32
C SER A 40 -12.01 -7.53 -16.80
N PRO A 41 -12.00 -7.26 -18.13
CA PRO A 41 -11.63 -5.94 -18.64
C PRO A 41 -12.51 -4.80 -18.09
N GLU A 42 -13.82 -5.04 -17.93
CA GLU A 42 -14.75 -4.08 -17.34
C GLU A 42 -14.42 -3.82 -15.86
N GLU A 43 -14.13 -4.87 -15.09
CA GLU A 43 -13.74 -4.74 -13.68
C GLU A 43 -12.44 -3.95 -13.56
N HIS A 44 -11.46 -4.25 -14.41
CA HIS A 44 -10.20 -3.53 -14.46
C HIS A 44 -10.40 -2.05 -14.80
N GLU A 45 -11.20 -1.72 -15.82
CA GLU A 45 -11.47 -0.32 -16.18
C GLU A 45 -12.09 0.48 -15.03
N ILE A 46 -13.05 -0.12 -14.31
CA ILE A 46 -13.72 0.52 -13.18
C ILE A 46 -12.76 0.67 -11.99
N ASP A 47 -11.98 -0.36 -11.66
CA ASP A 47 -10.95 -0.30 -10.62
C ASP A 47 -9.96 0.83 -10.91
N GLN A 48 -9.44 0.91 -12.15
CA GLN A 48 -8.49 1.94 -12.55
C GLN A 48 -9.10 3.35 -12.47
N LYS A 49 -10.38 3.52 -12.83
CA LYS A 49 -11.11 4.79 -12.66
C LYS A 49 -11.22 5.20 -11.19
N ILE A 50 -11.55 4.27 -10.30
CA ILE A 50 -11.63 4.56 -8.86
C ILE A 50 -10.23 4.90 -8.32
N ARG A 51 -9.21 4.10 -8.63
CA ARG A 51 -7.83 4.32 -8.18
C ARG A 51 -7.28 5.69 -8.55
N ARG A 52 -7.58 6.15 -9.77
CA ARG A 52 -7.15 7.47 -10.29
C ARG A 52 -8.18 8.57 -10.13
N TRP A 53 -9.26 8.34 -9.37
CA TRP A 53 -10.23 9.39 -9.09
C TRP A 53 -9.53 10.59 -8.42
N PRO A 54 -9.85 11.84 -8.79
CA PRO A 54 -9.26 13.03 -8.18
C PRO A 54 -9.39 13.03 -6.65
N ARG A 55 -8.32 13.38 -5.96
CA ARG A 55 -8.23 13.30 -4.49
C ARG A 55 -7.75 14.62 -3.91
N THR A 56 -8.32 14.95 -2.77
CA THR A 56 -7.92 16.03 -1.87
C THR A 56 -7.85 15.47 -0.45
N PRO A 57 -7.16 16.13 0.49
CA PRO A 57 -7.17 15.71 1.90
C PRO A 57 -8.60 15.56 2.48
N GLN A 58 -9.56 16.35 1.98
CA GLN A 58 -10.95 16.31 2.42
C GLN A 58 -11.71 15.09 1.86
N THR A 59 -11.50 14.78 0.57
CA THR A 59 -12.18 13.69 -0.13
C THR A 59 -11.54 12.33 0.14
N ASP A 60 -10.25 12.29 0.46
CA ASP A 60 -9.52 11.06 0.79
C ASP A 60 -8.52 11.26 1.94
N PRO A 61 -8.99 11.19 3.20
CA PRO A 61 -8.11 11.29 4.37
C PRO A 61 -7.23 10.06 4.57
N TYR A 62 -7.52 8.92 3.92
CA TYR A 62 -6.69 7.72 4.02
C TYR A 62 -5.39 7.91 3.25
N LYS A 63 -5.49 8.41 2.01
CA LYS A 63 -4.31 8.77 1.22
C LYS A 63 -3.46 9.83 1.92
N GLU A 64 -4.09 10.90 2.40
CA GLU A 64 -3.41 11.97 3.14
C GLU A 64 -2.66 11.43 4.36
N GLY A 65 -3.30 10.57 5.16
CA GLY A 65 -2.68 9.99 6.35
C GLY A 65 -1.45 9.15 6.03
N LEU A 66 -1.49 8.34 4.97
CA LEU A 66 -0.34 7.53 4.56
C LEU A 66 0.79 8.40 3.98
N GLU A 67 0.47 9.42 3.20
CA GLU A 67 1.46 10.36 2.64
C GLU A 67 2.14 11.17 3.75
N SER A 68 1.38 11.65 4.73
CA SER A 68 1.94 12.33 5.90
C SER A 68 2.87 11.40 6.71
N LEU A 69 2.48 10.13 6.89
CA LEU A 69 3.37 9.14 7.51
C LEU A 69 4.65 8.92 6.69
N ALA A 70 4.53 8.83 5.36
CA ALA A 70 5.68 8.70 4.47
C ALA A 70 6.62 9.91 4.57
N ASP A 71 6.08 11.12 4.70
CA ASP A 71 6.88 12.33 4.89
C ASP A 71 7.66 12.31 6.21
N GLN A 72 7.07 11.78 7.29
CA GLN A 72 7.78 11.56 8.56
C GLN A 72 8.81 10.42 8.48
N LEU A 73 8.55 9.41 7.66
CA LEU A 73 9.45 8.26 7.47
C LEU A 73 10.69 8.64 6.64
N ARG A 74 10.51 9.44 5.58
CA ARG A 74 11.57 9.80 4.61
C ARG A 74 12.90 10.23 5.25
N PRO A 75 12.95 11.15 6.24
CA PRO A 75 14.22 11.55 6.85
C PRO A 75 14.91 10.43 7.65
N LEU A 76 14.19 9.36 8.03
CA LEU A 76 14.71 8.24 8.81
C LEU A 76 15.38 7.16 7.95
N LEU A 77 15.28 7.26 6.62
CA LEU A 77 15.73 6.22 5.67
C LEU A 77 17.17 6.41 5.17
N ASN A 78 17.96 7.29 5.78
CA ASN A 78 19.39 7.47 5.50
C ASN A 78 19.73 7.65 4.00
N GLY A 79 18.88 8.35 3.25
CA GLY A 79 19.07 8.61 1.82
C GLY A 79 18.49 7.55 0.88
N ASP A 80 17.87 6.47 1.38
CA ASP A 80 17.10 5.56 0.54
C ASP A 80 15.88 6.27 -0.06
N ARG A 81 15.54 5.91 -1.29
CA ARG A 81 14.35 6.45 -1.96
C ARG A 81 13.09 5.93 -1.26
N LEU A 82 12.04 6.73 -1.21
CA LEU A 82 10.75 6.32 -0.66
C LEU A 82 9.65 6.51 -1.70
N ALA A 83 8.97 5.42 -2.04
CA ALA A 83 7.73 5.42 -2.81
C ALA A 83 6.56 4.96 -1.92
N ILE A 84 5.35 5.30 -2.33
CA ILE A 84 4.10 4.91 -1.66
C ILE A 84 3.31 4.05 -2.63
N ALA A 85 2.60 3.06 -2.11
CA ALA A 85 1.66 2.24 -2.88
C ALA A 85 0.42 1.90 -2.07
N TYR A 86 -0.66 1.53 -2.77
CA TYR A 86 -1.94 1.23 -2.17
C TYR A 86 -2.49 -0.13 -2.61
N ASN A 87 -3.03 -0.91 -1.67
CA ASN A 87 -3.61 -2.22 -1.96
C ASN A 87 -4.89 -2.12 -2.80
N GLU A 88 -5.74 -1.16 -2.49
CA GLU A 88 -7.10 -1.06 -3.02
C GLU A 88 -7.49 0.39 -3.26
N PHE A 89 -8.39 0.62 -4.21
CA PHE A 89 -9.07 1.90 -4.48
C PHE A 89 -8.24 3.15 -4.70
N CYS A 90 -6.91 3.11 -4.59
CA CYS A 90 -6.00 4.23 -4.79
C CYS A 90 -4.83 3.78 -5.67
N ALA A 91 -4.20 4.75 -6.32
CA ALA A 91 -2.99 4.59 -7.12
C ALA A 91 -1.82 5.38 -6.48
N PRO A 92 -0.56 4.95 -6.69
CA PRO A 92 -0.17 3.78 -7.49
C PRO A 92 -0.40 2.46 -6.74
N THR A 93 -0.56 1.36 -7.50
CA THR A 93 -0.49 0.00 -6.95
C THR A 93 0.95 -0.35 -6.56
N LEU A 94 1.15 -1.44 -5.82
CA LEU A 94 2.50 -1.94 -5.51
C LEU A 94 3.30 -2.26 -6.78
N GLU A 95 2.65 -2.89 -7.77
CA GLU A 95 3.25 -3.19 -9.06
C GLU A 95 3.67 -1.89 -9.78
N GLU A 96 2.78 -0.91 -9.90
CA GLU A 96 3.08 0.37 -10.54
C GLU A 96 4.24 1.12 -9.85
N ALA A 97 4.26 1.15 -8.52
CA ALA A 97 5.31 1.81 -7.75
C ALA A 97 6.68 1.13 -7.92
N VAL A 98 6.71 -0.21 -7.94
CA VAL A 98 7.95 -0.98 -8.13
C VAL A 98 8.46 -0.84 -9.56
N GLU A 99 7.59 -0.94 -10.56
CA GLU A 99 7.97 -0.79 -11.97
C GLU A 99 8.57 0.58 -12.25
N GLU A 100 8.00 1.66 -11.70
CA GLU A 100 8.58 3.00 -11.88
C GLU A 100 9.95 3.11 -11.21
N LEU A 101 10.14 2.55 -10.00
CA LEU A 101 11.44 2.52 -9.33
C LEU A 101 12.50 1.75 -10.14
N ILE A 102 12.13 0.62 -10.74
CA ILE A 102 13.02 -0.19 -11.60
C ILE A 102 13.39 0.59 -12.86
N LYS A 103 12.41 1.24 -13.50
CA LYS A 103 12.61 2.10 -14.67
C LYS A 103 13.56 3.27 -14.38
N GLU A 104 13.56 3.79 -13.17
CA GLU A 104 14.49 4.82 -12.70
C GLU A 104 15.88 4.26 -12.28
N GLY A 105 16.10 2.95 -12.45
CA GLY A 105 17.39 2.29 -12.21
C GLY A 105 17.60 1.80 -10.76
N THR A 106 16.54 1.65 -9.97
CA THR A 106 16.62 1.04 -8.63
C THR A 106 16.83 -0.46 -8.76
N GLN A 107 17.78 -1.01 -8.00
CA GLN A 107 18.12 -2.45 -8.06
C GLN A 107 17.89 -3.20 -6.73
N ASP A 108 17.63 -2.48 -5.65
CA ASP A 108 17.30 -3.05 -4.33
C ASP A 108 16.07 -2.34 -3.76
N ILE A 109 14.95 -3.06 -3.68
CA ILE A 109 13.65 -2.55 -3.27
C ILE A 109 13.17 -3.35 -2.07
N THR A 110 12.87 -2.66 -0.97
CA THR A 110 12.23 -3.27 0.21
C THR A 110 10.81 -2.72 0.36
N VAL A 111 9.84 -3.60 0.31
CA VAL A 111 8.43 -3.30 0.56
C VAL A 111 8.18 -3.40 2.06
N VAL A 112 7.44 -2.45 2.62
CA VAL A 112 6.98 -2.46 4.02
C VAL A 112 5.53 -2.01 4.08
N SER A 113 4.73 -2.63 4.93
CA SER A 113 3.30 -2.32 5.07
C SER A 113 3.04 -1.40 6.26
N SER A 114 2.02 -0.53 6.19
CA SER A 114 1.50 0.22 7.34
C SER A 114 0.54 -0.61 8.22
N MET A 115 0.21 -1.83 7.80
CA MET A 115 -0.62 -2.77 8.56
C MET A 115 0.29 -3.55 9.51
N PHE A 116 0.38 -3.13 10.78
CA PHE A 116 1.38 -3.66 11.72
C PHE A 116 1.08 -5.05 12.30
N THR A 117 -0.16 -5.54 12.16
CA THR A 117 -0.64 -6.76 12.81
C THR A 117 -1.13 -7.80 11.82
N ALA A 118 -0.86 -9.07 12.12
CA ALA A 118 -1.34 -10.23 11.40
C ALA A 118 -2.88 -10.35 11.40
N GLY A 119 -3.42 -11.16 10.48
CA GLY A 119 -4.85 -11.47 10.37
C GLY A 119 -5.64 -10.76 9.26
N GLY A 120 -4.95 -10.07 8.34
CA GLY A 120 -5.55 -9.42 7.16
C GLY A 120 -4.96 -9.94 5.86
N SER A 121 -5.80 -10.09 4.81
CA SER A 121 -5.38 -10.66 3.52
C SER A 121 -4.32 -9.82 2.80
N HIS A 122 -4.37 -8.49 2.93
CA HIS A 122 -3.46 -7.61 2.21
C HIS A 122 -2.00 -7.86 2.58
N ALA A 123 -1.65 -7.80 3.86
CA ALA A 123 -0.28 -7.95 4.32
C ALA A 123 0.22 -9.40 4.24
N GLU A 124 -0.65 -10.40 4.42
CA GLU A 124 -0.27 -11.81 4.52
C GLU A 124 -0.32 -12.58 3.20
N ILE A 125 -1.12 -12.12 2.25
CA ILE A 125 -1.38 -12.85 1.00
C ILE A 125 -1.09 -11.96 -0.20
N GLU A 126 -1.76 -10.82 -0.33
CA GLU A 126 -1.74 -10.03 -1.56
C GLU A 126 -0.40 -9.34 -1.84
N ILE A 127 0.23 -8.74 -0.82
CA ILE A 127 1.56 -8.12 -0.96
C ILE A 127 2.62 -9.20 -1.27
N PRO A 128 2.73 -10.31 -0.52
CA PRO A 128 3.64 -11.40 -0.86
C PRO A 128 3.45 -11.93 -2.29
N GLU A 129 2.22 -12.19 -2.73
CA GLU A 129 1.95 -12.67 -4.09
C GLU A 129 2.41 -11.67 -5.16
N THR A 130 2.19 -10.38 -4.93
CA THR A 130 2.63 -9.31 -5.84
C THR A 130 4.15 -9.22 -5.89
N VAL A 131 4.82 -9.30 -4.73
CA VAL A 131 6.29 -9.32 -4.63
C VAL A 131 6.88 -10.52 -5.36
N GLU A 132 6.30 -11.71 -5.22
CA GLU A 132 6.78 -12.90 -5.94
C GLU A 132 6.62 -12.78 -7.46
N LYS A 133 5.50 -12.22 -7.94
CA LYS A 133 5.32 -11.91 -9.38
C LYS A 133 6.38 -10.94 -9.88
N LEU A 134 6.65 -9.86 -9.13
CA LEU A 134 7.66 -8.86 -9.50
C LEU A 134 9.07 -9.45 -9.51
N LYS A 135 9.42 -10.32 -8.56
CA LYS A 135 10.71 -11.05 -8.56
C LYS A 135 10.87 -11.93 -9.80
N GLN A 136 9.80 -12.61 -10.21
CA GLN A 136 9.81 -13.45 -11.42
C GLN A 136 9.97 -12.61 -12.69
N ALA A 137 9.31 -11.45 -12.75
CA ALA A 137 9.43 -10.52 -13.88
C ALA A 137 10.81 -9.84 -13.95
N HIS A 138 11.44 -9.57 -12.80
CA HIS A 138 12.69 -8.82 -12.68
C HIS A 138 13.77 -9.59 -11.91
N PRO A 139 14.31 -10.70 -12.44
CA PRO A 139 15.22 -11.59 -11.71
C PRO A 139 16.58 -10.95 -11.33
N THR A 140 16.91 -9.79 -11.89
CA THR A 140 18.13 -9.04 -11.61
C THR A 140 17.95 -7.95 -10.55
N VAL A 141 16.71 -7.69 -10.12
CA VAL A 141 16.37 -6.70 -9.08
C VAL A 141 16.12 -7.44 -7.76
N ILE A 142 16.75 -6.97 -6.68
CA ILE A 142 16.49 -7.50 -5.34
C ILE A 142 15.18 -6.87 -4.86
N ILE A 143 14.15 -7.70 -4.65
CA ILE A 143 12.87 -7.25 -4.09
C ILE A 143 12.60 -8.05 -2.82
N ARG A 144 12.38 -7.35 -1.71
CA ARG A 144 12.15 -7.96 -0.38
C ARG A 144 10.87 -7.40 0.22
N TYR A 145 10.23 -8.19 1.07
CA TYR A 145 9.09 -7.75 1.84
C TYR A 145 9.42 -7.86 3.34
N ALA A 146 9.42 -6.73 4.03
CA ALA A 146 9.74 -6.62 5.46
C ALA A 146 8.51 -6.96 6.32
N TRP A 147 8.14 -8.25 6.32
CA TRP A 147 6.99 -8.79 7.04
C TRP A 147 7.27 -10.23 7.50
N PRO A 148 6.76 -10.68 8.67
CA PRO A 148 5.95 -9.94 9.63
C PRO A 148 6.75 -8.93 10.48
N PHE A 149 6.06 -7.95 11.07
CA PHE A 149 6.67 -7.08 12.08
C PHE A 149 7.03 -7.86 13.35
N ASP A 150 8.13 -7.47 13.98
CA ASP A 150 8.43 -7.90 15.34
C ASP A 150 7.37 -7.32 16.30
N LYS A 151 6.66 -8.22 16.98
CA LYS A 151 5.57 -7.84 17.90
C LYS A 151 6.08 -7.00 19.08
N SER A 152 7.32 -7.21 19.53
CA SER A 152 7.91 -6.42 20.62
C SER A 152 8.11 -4.96 20.18
N LEU A 153 8.58 -4.73 18.95
CA LEU A 153 8.74 -3.39 18.39
C LEU A 153 7.41 -2.65 18.27
N VAL A 154 6.36 -3.34 17.81
CA VAL A 154 5.01 -2.76 17.72
C VAL A 154 4.44 -2.44 19.10
N ALA A 155 4.60 -3.34 20.08
CA ALA A 155 4.17 -3.11 21.46
C ALA A 155 4.91 -1.91 22.09
N ASP A 156 6.23 -1.81 21.89
CA ASP A 156 7.04 -0.69 22.37
C ASP A 156 6.62 0.65 21.76
N MET A 157 6.30 0.68 20.46
CA MET A 157 5.76 1.86 19.79
C MET A 157 4.46 2.32 20.46
N LEU A 158 3.52 1.39 20.71
CA LEU A 158 2.25 1.70 21.36
C LEU A 158 2.45 2.18 22.80
N ALA A 159 3.33 1.54 23.57
CA ALA A 159 3.65 1.93 24.93
C ALA A 159 4.22 3.37 24.99
N LYS A 160 5.20 3.68 24.12
CA LYS A 160 5.77 5.04 24.02
C LYS A 160 4.72 6.08 23.66
N HIS A 161 3.81 5.76 22.76
CA HIS A 161 2.72 6.68 22.40
C HIS A 161 1.79 6.95 23.59
N LEU A 162 1.41 5.90 24.34
CA LEU A 162 0.56 6.03 25.53
C LEU A 162 1.23 6.89 26.62
N GLU A 163 2.52 6.66 26.89
CA GLU A 163 3.28 7.47 27.86
C GLU A 163 3.29 8.95 27.47
N GLN A 164 3.53 9.28 26.20
CA GLN A 164 3.54 10.65 25.72
C GLN A 164 2.15 11.30 25.82
N PHE A 165 1.10 10.57 25.47
CA PHE A 165 -0.27 11.05 25.54
C PHE A 165 -0.69 11.33 26.98
N GLN A 166 -0.38 10.43 27.92
CA GLN A 166 -0.74 10.59 29.33
C GLN A 166 -0.08 11.80 30.01
N ARG A 167 1.15 12.16 29.60
CA ARG A 167 1.84 13.37 30.10
C ARG A 167 1.11 14.67 29.80
N GLN A 168 0.17 14.69 28.85
CA GLN A 168 -0.63 15.88 28.54
C GLN A 168 -1.72 16.15 29.60
N PHE A 169 -1.98 15.17 30.48
CA PHE A 169 -3.02 15.22 31.51
C PHE A 169 -2.44 15.21 32.94
N CYS A 170 -1.11 15.32 33.08
CA CYS A 170 -0.40 15.46 34.35
C CYS A 170 0.17 16.88 34.43
#